data_AF-A0A369I3F2-F1
#
_entry.id   AF-A0A369I3F2-F1
#
_cell.length_a   1.000
_cell.length_b   1.000
_cell.length_c   1.000
_cell.angle_alpha   90.00
_cell.angle_beta   90.00
_cell.angle_gamma   90.00
#
_symmetry.space_group_name_H-M   'P 1'
#
loop_
_entity.id
_entity.type
_entity.pdbx_description
1 polymer ?
#
loop_
_entity_poly.entity_id
_entity_poly.type
_entity_poly.pdbx_seq_one_letter_code
_entity_poly.pdbx_strand_id
1 'polypeptide(L)'
;MTKGIKLLLFLGVCVALSWGVYECKYYYSYYSDLKDRPWAYSRDENAQLLVGHWQGTFEDPDGVQKTIKLEILEPTTTEERAEKASRRSRRRSGLGSRSDKQGFDGFATVNSQLGKEEYEIYGAVEKEDFHQLHFNFRPKEERKRVLPNFTLGEAKNGIWQNAELRLTLSFSYHKADGASFWNSADPRFDKKVTVTLNRQKQ
;
A
#
# COMPACT_ATOMS: atom_id res chain seq x y z
N MET A 1 -8.61 -58.50 3.38
CA MET A 1 -7.97 -57.20 3.07
C MET A 1 -6.94 -56.87 4.13
N THR A 2 -5.67 -56.83 3.73
CA THR A 2 -4.50 -56.69 4.61
C THR A 2 -4.52 -55.33 5.32
N LYS A 3 -4.03 -55.29 6.56
CA LYS A 3 -3.99 -54.07 7.41
C LYS A 3 -3.35 -52.86 6.69
N GLY A 4 -2.43 -53.11 5.74
CA GLY A 4 -1.82 -52.08 4.88
C GLY A 4 -2.80 -51.36 3.96
N ILE A 5 -3.79 -52.04 3.38
CA ILE A 5 -4.79 -51.39 2.50
C ILE A 5 -5.69 -50.44 3.32
N LYS A 6 -6.09 -50.85 4.53
CA LYS A 6 -6.87 -49.99 5.43
C LYS A 6 -6.09 -48.75 5.88
N LEU A 7 -4.79 -48.91 6.15
CA LEU A 7 -3.91 -47.78 6.51
C LEU A 7 -3.73 -46.80 5.33
N LEU A 8 -3.53 -47.32 4.10
CA LEU A 8 -3.43 -46.48 2.91
C LEU A 8 -4.74 -45.72 2.62
N LEU A 9 -5.90 -46.37 2.75
CA LEU A 9 -7.19 -45.70 2.62
C LEU A 9 -7.39 -44.62 3.68
N PHE A 10 -7.02 -44.90 4.93
CA PHE A 10 -7.08 -43.92 6.01
C PHE A 10 -6.18 -42.71 5.73
N LEU A 11 -4.93 -42.92 5.31
CA LEU A 11 -4.02 -41.84 4.91
C LEU A 11 -4.57 -41.05 3.73
N GLY A 12 -5.14 -41.72 2.73
CA GLY A 12 -5.79 -41.08 1.58
C GLY A 12 -6.95 -40.16 2.00
N VAL A 13 -7.81 -40.62 2.91
CA VAL A 13 -8.89 -39.81 3.48
C VAL A 13 -8.33 -38.61 4.25
N CYS A 14 -7.29 -38.79 5.07
CA CYS A 14 -6.67 -37.69 5.79
C CYS A 14 -6.07 -36.63 4.84
N VAL A 15 -5.41 -37.07 3.76
CA VAL A 15 -4.86 -36.16 2.74
C VAL A 15 -5.99 -35.39 2.04
N ALA A 16 -7.06 -36.08 1.63
CA ALA A 16 -8.22 -35.44 0.99
C ALA A 16 -8.91 -34.42 1.92
N LEU A 17 -9.08 -34.75 3.20
CA LEU A 17 -9.64 -33.83 4.19
C LEU A 17 -8.72 -32.62 4.44
N SER A 18 -7.41 -32.85 4.55
CA SER A 18 -6.43 -31.78 4.70
C SER A 18 -6.44 -30.83 3.49
N TRP A 19 -6.50 -31.39 2.28
CA TRP A 19 -6.64 -30.63 1.04
C TRP A 19 -7.96 -29.84 0.99
N GLY A 20 -9.09 -30.48 1.29
CA GLY A 20 -10.39 -29.79 1.33
C GLY A 20 -10.43 -28.63 2.32
N VAL A 21 -9.83 -28.78 3.51
CA VAL A 21 -9.73 -27.69 4.48
C VAL A 21 -8.84 -26.55 3.98
N TYR A 22 -7.73 -26.87 3.30
CA TYR A 22 -6.85 -25.88 2.68
C TYR A 22 -7.60 -25.05 1.63
N GLU A 23 -8.25 -25.71 0.67
CA GLU A 23 -9.00 -25.07 -0.42
C GLU A 23 -10.11 -24.18 0.13
N CYS A 24 -10.91 -24.68 1.08
CA CYS A 24 -11.97 -23.90 1.73
C CYS A 24 -11.42 -22.64 2.39
N LYS A 25 -10.29 -22.71 3.10
CA LYS A 25 -9.68 -21.54 3.74
C LYS A 25 -9.15 -20.54 2.71
N TYR A 26 -8.49 -21.04 1.67
CA TYR A 26 -7.91 -20.21 0.63
C TYR A 26 -8.99 -19.41 -0.10
N TYR A 27 -9.99 -20.09 -0.66
CA TYR A 27 -11.06 -19.45 -1.43
C TYR A 27 -11.99 -18.61 -0.57
N TYR A 28 -12.26 -19.01 0.68
CA TYR A 28 -13.03 -18.17 1.60
C TYR A 28 -12.28 -16.84 1.87
N SER A 29 -10.98 -16.89 2.11
CA SER A 29 -10.17 -15.69 2.31
C SER A 29 -10.21 -14.78 1.08
N TYR A 30 -10.02 -15.36 -0.11
CA TYR A 30 -10.07 -14.59 -1.36
C TYR A 30 -11.46 -13.99 -1.62
N TYR A 31 -12.53 -14.74 -1.36
CA TYR A 31 -13.89 -14.24 -1.50
C TYR A 31 -14.21 -13.11 -0.52
N SER A 32 -13.71 -13.20 0.72
CA SER A 32 -13.81 -12.12 1.69
C SER A 32 -13.08 -10.88 1.21
N ASP A 33 -11.85 -11.03 0.69
CA ASP A 33 -11.05 -9.92 0.15
C ASP A 33 -11.78 -9.23 -1.03
N LEU A 34 -12.36 -9.97 -1.97
CA LEU A 34 -13.16 -9.40 -3.08
C LEU A 34 -14.33 -8.54 -2.61
N LYS A 35 -14.98 -8.92 -1.50
CA LYS A 35 -16.12 -8.19 -0.94
C LYS A 35 -15.67 -7.01 -0.08
N ASP A 36 -14.67 -7.22 0.75
CA ASP A 36 -14.26 -6.29 1.78
C ASP A 36 -13.26 -5.24 1.30
N ARG A 37 -12.54 -5.53 0.20
CA ARG A 37 -11.46 -4.73 -0.36
C ARG A 37 -11.60 -4.61 -1.89
N PRO A 38 -12.74 -4.10 -2.39
CA PRO A 38 -12.97 -3.96 -3.83
C PRO A 38 -11.99 -2.99 -4.51
N TRP A 39 -11.31 -2.14 -3.74
CA TRP A 39 -10.24 -1.26 -4.19
C TRP A 39 -8.93 -2.00 -4.50
N ALA A 40 -8.72 -3.19 -3.93
CA ALA A 40 -7.49 -3.98 -4.08
C ALA A 40 -7.67 -5.27 -4.89
N TYR A 41 -8.89 -5.81 -4.96
CA TYR A 41 -9.15 -7.09 -5.62
C TYR A 41 -10.40 -7.01 -6.49
N SER A 42 -10.35 -7.64 -7.66
CA SER A 42 -11.48 -7.84 -8.56
C SER A 42 -11.39 -9.22 -9.22
N ARG A 43 -12.53 -9.69 -9.73
CA ARG A 43 -12.59 -10.85 -10.64
C ARG A 43 -12.43 -10.46 -12.10
N ASP A 44 -12.66 -9.19 -12.42
CA ASP A 44 -12.44 -8.65 -13.76
C ASP A 44 -10.96 -8.30 -13.90
N GLU A 45 -10.30 -8.94 -14.86
CA GLU A 45 -8.88 -8.73 -15.19
C GLU A 45 -8.62 -7.30 -15.67
N ASN A 46 -9.63 -6.61 -16.20
CA ASN A 46 -9.53 -5.22 -16.68
C ASN A 46 -9.95 -4.19 -15.62
N ALA A 47 -10.29 -4.63 -14.40
CA ALA A 47 -10.70 -3.74 -13.35
C ALA A 47 -9.57 -2.77 -12.99
N GLN A 48 -9.91 -1.48 -12.99
CA GLN A 48 -8.97 -0.45 -12.60
C GLN A 48 -8.98 -0.35 -11.08
N LEU A 49 -8.08 -1.08 -10.41
CA LEU A 49 -7.92 -1.09 -8.95
C LEU A 49 -6.98 0.03 -8.45
N LEU A 50 -7.04 0.39 -7.17
CA LEU A 50 -6.09 1.34 -6.56
C LEU A 50 -4.67 0.78 -6.49
N VAL A 51 -4.55 -0.53 -6.26
CA VAL A 51 -3.27 -1.25 -6.21
C VAL A 51 -2.52 -1.12 -7.54
N GLY A 52 -1.22 -0.89 -7.45
CA GLY A 52 -0.33 -0.80 -8.60
C GLY A 52 0.52 0.47 -8.59
N HIS A 53 0.97 0.85 -9.79
CA HIS A 53 1.96 1.90 -9.99
C HIS A 53 1.31 3.19 -10.50
N TRP A 54 1.66 4.30 -9.89
CA TRP A 54 1.17 5.63 -10.18
C TRP A 54 2.33 6.60 -10.36
N GLN A 55 2.21 7.55 -11.29
CA GLN A 55 3.26 8.52 -11.54
C GLN A 55 2.68 9.90 -11.87
N GLY A 56 3.35 10.94 -11.38
CA GLY A 56 3.03 12.31 -11.73
C GLY A 56 4.16 13.26 -11.36
N THR A 57 3.89 14.54 -11.57
CA THR A 57 4.83 15.63 -11.30
C THR A 57 4.16 16.69 -10.44
N PHE A 58 4.92 17.31 -9.55
CA PHE A 58 4.47 18.41 -8.72
C PHE A 58 5.62 19.38 -8.47
N GLU A 59 5.30 20.58 -8.01
CA GLU A 59 6.28 21.55 -7.53
C GLU A 59 6.20 21.63 -6.02
N ASP A 60 7.34 21.64 -5.34
CA ASP A 60 7.38 21.78 -3.89
C ASP A 60 7.16 23.25 -3.44
N PRO A 61 7.21 23.54 -2.13
CA PRO A 61 7.09 24.91 -1.65
C PRO A 61 8.18 25.88 -2.12
N ASP A 62 9.36 25.38 -2.49
CA ASP A 62 10.45 26.17 -3.06
C ASP A 62 10.33 26.33 -4.59
N GLY A 63 9.31 25.74 -5.22
CA GLY A 63 9.11 25.78 -6.67
C GLY A 63 10.00 24.79 -7.42
N VAL A 64 10.61 23.83 -6.74
CA VAL A 64 11.41 22.78 -7.38
C VAL A 64 10.46 21.74 -7.97
N GLN A 65 10.56 21.52 -9.28
CA GLN A 65 9.81 20.48 -9.96
C GLN A 65 10.34 19.09 -9.55
N LYS A 66 9.42 18.23 -9.10
CA LYS A 66 9.69 16.86 -8.64
C LYS A 66 8.80 15.87 -9.39
N THR A 67 9.34 14.68 -9.64
CA THR A 67 8.58 13.54 -10.17
C THR A 67 8.37 12.53 -9.06
N ILE A 68 7.12 12.11 -8.83
CA ILE A 68 6.77 11.06 -7.88
C ILE A 68 6.37 9.79 -8.61
N LYS A 69 6.92 8.67 -8.19
CA LYS A 69 6.48 7.31 -8.52
C LYS A 69 5.97 6.66 -7.26
N LEU A 70 4.73 6.20 -7.26
CA LEU A 70 4.05 5.62 -6.12
C LEU A 70 3.64 4.19 -6.48
N GLU A 71 3.89 3.26 -5.58
CA GLU A 71 3.45 1.87 -5.67
C GLU A 71 2.57 1.59 -4.46
N ILE A 72 1.32 1.21 -4.71
CA ILE A 72 0.38 0.73 -3.68
C ILE A 72 0.32 -0.78 -3.78
N LEU A 73 0.62 -1.47 -2.69
CA LEU A 73 0.73 -2.93 -2.64
C LEU A 73 -0.62 -3.60 -2.35
N GLU A 74 -0.73 -4.85 -2.75
CA GLU A 74 -1.83 -5.70 -2.34
C GLU A 74 -1.77 -5.99 -0.83
N PRO A 75 -2.90 -5.92 -0.10
CA PRO A 75 -2.93 -6.25 1.33
C PRO A 75 -2.53 -7.69 1.68
N THR A 76 -2.67 -8.63 0.75
CA THR A 76 -2.36 -10.05 0.95
C THR A 76 -2.10 -10.72 -0.39
N THR A 77 -0.83 -11.05 -0.63
CA THR A 77 -0.41 -11.74 -1.85
C THR A 77 -0.92 -13.18 -1.89
N THR A 78 -0.90 -13.78 -3.08
CA THR A 78 -1.24 -15.20 -3.31
C THR A 78 -0.40 -16.15 -2.45
N GLU A 79 0.89 -15.91 -2.32
CA GLU A 79 1.80 -16.73 -1.52
C GLU A 79 1.47 -16.63 -0.03
N GLU A 80 1.22 -15.42 0.49
CA GLU A 80 0.82 -15.23 1.88
C GLU A 80 -0.54 -15.88 2.19
N ARG A 81 -1.45 -15.87 1.22
CA ARG A 81 -2.75 -16.54 1.32
C ARG A 81 -2.57 -18.07 1.38
N ALA A 82 -1.72 -18.63 0.53
CA ALA A 82 -1.38 -20.06 0.53
C ALA A 82 -0.70 -20.49 1.84
N GLU A 83 0.21 -19.68 2.37
CA GLU A 83 0.85 -19.96 3.67
C GLU A 83 -0.18 -19.94 4.81
N LYS A 84 -1.09 -18.95 4.82
CA LYS A 84 -2.19 -18.88 5.80
C LYS A 84 -3.15 -20.05 5.71
N ALA A 85 -3.44 -20.54 4.51
CA ALA A 85 -4.33 -21.67 4.29
C ALA A 85 -3.69 -22.99 4.74
N SER A 86 -2.39 -23.16 4.55
CA SER A 86 -1.65 -24.40 4.84
C SER A 86 -1.25 -24.58 6.31
N ARG A 87 -1.09 -23.50 7.10
CA ARG A 87 -0.67 -23.56 8.51
C ARG A 87 -1.72 -23.03 9.48
N ARG A 88 -1.66 -23.47 10.75
CA ARG A 88 -2.34 -22.78 11.86
C ARG A 88 -1.60 -21.47 12.08
N SER A 89 -2.03 -20.42 11.35
CA SER A 89 -1.39 -19.09 11.32
C SER A 89 -0.93 -18.65 12.71
N ARG A 90 0.40 -18.61 12.94
CA ARG A 90 0.99 -17.84 14.03
C ARG A 90 0.71 -16.37 13.71
N ARG A 91 0.14 -15.64 14.67
CA ARG A 91 -0.09 -14.20 14.55
C ARG A 91 1.26 -13.54 14.22
N ARG A 92 1.41 -12.96 13.03
CA ARG A 92 2.47 -11.97 12.79
C ARG A 92 2.16 -10.77 13.67
N SER A 93 3.09 -10.39 14.54
CA SER A 93 3.15 -9.06 15.12
C SER A 93 3.81 -8.14 14.08
N GLY A 94 3.14 -7.07 13.66
CA GLY A 94 3.80 -5.99 12.91
C GLY A 94 3.08 -5.47 11.66
N LEU A 95 2.11 -6.22 11.11
CA LEU A 95 1.15 -5.67 10.14
C LEU A 95 -0.13 -5.35 10.91
N GLY A 96 -0.77 -4.22 10.61
CA GLY A 96 -1.99 -3.77 11.28
C GLY A 96 -3.03 -4.87 11.48
N SER A 97 -3.88 -4.71 12.51
CA SER A 97 -4.91 -5.68 12.87
C SER A 97 -5.65 -6.20 11.63
N ARG A 98 -5.91 -7.51 11.60
CA ARG A 98 -6.79 -8.23 10.65
C ARG A 98 -8.14 -7.55 10.35
N SER A 99 -8.53 -6.56 11.17
CA SER A 99 -9.74 -5.77 11.07
C SER A 99 -9.66 -4.60 10.11
N ASP A 100 -8.47 -4.16 9.70
CA ASP A 100 -8.35 -3.02 8.81
C ASP A 100 -8.54 -3.45 7.35
N LYS A 101 -9.78 -3.31 6.88
CA LYS A 101 -10.17 -3.58 5.50
C LYS A 101 -9.86 -2.40 4.58
N GLN A 102 -9.48 -1.27 5.17
CA GLN A 102 -9.24 -0.02 4.50
C GLN A 102 -7.74 0.24 4.31
N GLY A 103 -6.92 -0.30 5.21
CA GLY A 103 -5.48 -0.08 5.23
C GLY A 103 -4.74 -0.62 3.99
N PHE A 104 -3.77 0.16 3.52
CA PHE A 104 -2.79 -0.23 2.51
C PHE A 104 -1.40 0.26 2.87
N ASP A 105 -0.41 -0.46 2.36
CA ASP A 105 1.00 -0.09 2.41
C ASP A 105 1.54 0.09 0.99
N GLY A 106 2.71 0.69 0.88
CA GLY A 106 3.35 0.90 -0.40
C GLY A 106 4.68 1.62 -0.30
N PHE A 107 5.16 2.06 -1.45
CA PHE A 107 6.40 2.80 -1.58
C PHE A 107 6.22 4.03 -2.46
N ALA A 108 6.97 5.09 -2.17
CA ALA A 108 7.09 6.22 -3.07
C ALA A 108 8.55 6.56 -3.32
N THR A 109 8.86 6.92 -4.57
CA THR A 109 10.14 7.47 -4.97
C THR A 109 9.91 8.86 -5.53
N VAL A 110 10.56 9.86 -4.96
CA VAL A 110 10.54 11.24 -5.44
C VAL A 110 11.90 11.57 -6.03
N ASN A 111 11.92 12.01 -7.29
CA ASN A 111 13.13 12.46 -7.97
C ASN A 111 13.04 13.97 -8.21
N SER A 112 14.13 14.66 -7.94
CA SER A 112 14.29 16.09 -8.15
C SER A 112 15.70 16.40 -8.64
N GLN A 113 15.96 17.66 -8.99
CA GLN A 113 17.32 18.13 -9.28
C GLN A 113 18.25 18.04 -8.04
N LEU A 114 17.69 18.02 -6.83
CA LEU A 114 18.43 17.91 -5.57
C LEU A 114 18.81 16.47 -5.22
N GLY A 115 18.18 15.48 -5.88
CA GLY A 115 18.43 14.07 -5.64
C GLY A 115 17.15 13.23 -5.62
N LYS A 116 17.32 12.00 -5.12
CA LYS A 116 16.28 10.96 -5.03
C LYS A 116 15.94 10.71 -3.56
N GLU A 117 14.64 10.67 -3.26
CA GLU A 117 14.09 10.38 -1.93
C GLU A 117 13.20 9.13 -2.02
N GLU A 118 13.37 8.19 -1.08
CA GLU A 118 12.58 6.97 -1.00
C GLU A 118 11.75 6.96 0.28
N TYR A 119 10.48 6.59 0.13
CA TYR A 119 9.49 6.58 1.20
C TYR A 119 8.78 5.24 1.25
N GLU A 120 8.48 4.79 2.46
CA GLU A 120 7.38 3.88 2.76
C GLU A 120 6.11 4.71 2.90
N ILE A 121 4.99 4.22 2.35
CA ILE A 121 3.68 4.83 2.55
C ILE A 121 2.77 3.87 3.30
N TYR A 122 1.96 4.43 4.18
CA TYR A 122 0.91 3.72 4.91
C TYR A 122 -0.32 4.61 4.99
N GLY A 123 -1.47 4.03 4.68
CA GLY A 123 -2.70 4.79 4.57
C GLY A 123 -3.94 3.91 4.60
N ALA A 124 -5.08 4.55 4.36
CA ALA A 124 -6.36 3.88 4.32
C ALA A 124 -7.27 4.52 3.27
N VAL A 125 -8.16 3.71 2.71
CA VAL A 125 -9.30 4.18 1.92
C VAL A 125 -10.51 4.46 2.81
N GLU A 126 -11.32 5.45 2.47
CA GLU A 126 -12.53 5.76 3.22
C GLU A 126 -13.64 4.74 2.94
N LYS A 127 -14.44 4.43 3.95
CA LYS A 127 -15.42 3.32 3.90
C LYS A 127 -16.61 3.59 2.97
N GLU A 128 -16.94 4.86 2.72
CA GLU A 128 -18.17 5.24 2.03
C GLU A 128 -18.16 4.81 0.56
N ASP A 129 -17.09 5.11 -0.15
CA ASP A 129 -16.95 4.80 -1.58
C ASP A 129 -15.69 3.97 -1.90
N PHE A 130 -14.75 3.80 -0.96
CA PHE A 130 -13.41 3.26 -1.21
C PHE A 130 -12.58 4.01 -2.26
N HIS A 131 -13.07 5.13 -2.80
CA HIS A 131 -12.40 5.97 -3.80
C HIS A 131 -11.66 7.14 -3.16
N GLN A 132 -12.06 7.53 -1.94
CA GLN A 132 -11.33 8.48 -1.14
C GLN A 132 -10.22 7.79 -0.33
N LEU A 133 -9.08 8.46 -0.19
CA LEU A 133 -7.93 7.92 0.54
C LEU A 133 -7.08 9.01 1.19
N HIS A 134 -6.33 8.59 2.20
CA HIS A 134 -5.28 9.39 2.83
C HIS A 134 -4.12 8.47 3.20
N PHE A 135 -2.90 9.00 3.16
CA PHE A 135 -1.71 8.24 3.56
C PHE A 135 -0.56 9.16 3.98
N ASN A 136 0.37 8.59 4.74
CA ASN A 136 1.55 9.29 5.21
C ASN A 136 2.79 8.79 4.46
N PHE A 137 3.78 9.66 4.35
CA PHE A 137 5.10 9.35 3.81
C PHE A 137 6.09 9.21 4.96
N ARG A 138 6.79 8.08 5.01
CA ARG A 138 7.88 7.85 5.94
C ARG A 138 9.16 7.60 5.16
N PRO A 139 10.22 8.40 5.35
CA PRO A 139 11.49 8.16 4.69
C PRO A 139 12.02 6.75 5.02
N LYS A 140 12.39 6.01 3.98
CA LYS A 140 12.91 4.64 4.12
C LYS A 140 14.26 4.64 4.84
N GLU A 141 15.10 5.62 4.54
CA GLU A 141 16.39 5.82 5.21
C GLU A 141 16.61 7.30 5.56
N GLU A 142 16.44 7.63 6.83
CA GLU A 142 16.57 9.01 7.32
C GLU A 142 17.96 9.63 7.04
N ARG A 143 19.00 8.81 7.01
CA ARG A 143 20.38 9.25 6.75
C ARG A 143 20.64 9.64 5.30
N LYS A 144 19.81 9.17 4.36
CA LYS A 144 19.92 9.47 2.92
C LYS A 144 18.97 10.59 2.48
N ARG A 145 18.31 11.25 3.44
CA ARG A 145 17.39 12.33 3.17
C ARG A 145 18.13 13.49 2.48
N VAL A 146 17.51 14.03 1.44
CA VAL A 146 18.02 15.23 0.74
C VAL A 146 17.79 16.44 1.65
N LEU A 147 18.86 17.16 2.01
CA LEU A 147 18.83 18.28 2.95
C LEU A 147 19.67 19.47 2.44
N PRO A 148 19.28 20.72 2.74
CA PRO A 148 17.97 21.13 3.25
C PRO A 148 16.88 21.00 2.17
N ASN A 149 15.66 20.64 2.55
CA ASN A 149 14.58 20.39 1.59
C ASN A 149 13.20 20.38 2.26
N PHE A 150 12.16 20.69 1.49
CA PHE A 150 10.79 20.32 1.81
C PHE A 150 10.54 18.86 1.42
N THR A 151 10.41 17.99 2.42
CA THR A 151 10.12 16.56 2.24
C THR A 151 8.63 16.30 2.34
N LEU A 152 8.16 15.21 1.70
CA LEU A 152 6.75 14.82 1.79
C LEU A 152 6.42 14.33 3.21
N GLY A 153 5.29 14.79 3.75
CA GLY A 153 4.77 14.33 5.04
C GLY A 153 3.51 13.48 4.88
N GLU A 154 2.51 14.03 4.20
CA GLU A 154 1.19 13.41 4.11
C GLU A 154 0.51 13.71 2.76
N ALA A 155 -0.31 12.78 2.29
CA ALA A 155 -1.27 12.96 1.22
C ALA A 155 -2.70 12.92 1.80
N LYS A 156 -3.43 14.03 1.65
CA LYS A 156 -4.82 14.22 2.08
C LYS A 156 -5.75 14.43 0.90
N ASN A 157 -7.05 14.31 1.15
CA ASN A 157 -8.12 14.52 0.17
C ASN A 157 -7.85 13.72 -1.11
N GLY A 158 -7.33 12.50 -0.94
CA GLY A 158 -7.00 11.64 -2.05
C GLY A 158 -8.28 11.13 -2.68
N ILE A 159 -8.37 11.20 -4.00
CA ILE A 159 -9.48 10.64 -4.76
C ILE A 159 -8.87 9.87 -5.91
N TRP A 160 -9.13 8.57 -5.95
CA TRP A 160 -8.77 7.74 -7.09
C TRP A 160 -10.02 7.40 -7.88
N GLN A 161 -9.90 7.45 -9.20
CA GLN A 161 -10.94 7.03 -10.11
C GLN A 161 -10.27 6.56 -11.39
N ASN A 162 -10.59 5.34 -11.81
CA ASN A 162 -10.08 4.79 -13.04
C ASN A 162 -8.53 4.74 -13.07
N ALA A 163 -7.91 5.47 -14.00
CA ALA A 163 -6.47 5.58 -14.16
C ALA A 163 -5.89 6.88 -13.59
N GLU A 164 -6.67 7.65 -12.83
CA GLU A 164 -6.24 8.89 -12.16
C GLU A 164 -6.33 8.78 -10.64
N LEU A 165 -5.30 9.30 -9.98
CA LEU A 165 -5.22 9.44 -8.53
C LEU A 165 -4.84 10.88 -8.20
N ARG A 166 -5.78 11.64 -7.63
CA ARG A 166 -5.58 13.04 -7.23
C ARG A 166 -5.31 13.10 -5.74
N LEU A 167 -4.28 13.83 -5.33
CA LEU A 167 -3.86 13.92 -3.93
C LEU A 167 -3.51 15.36 -3.58
N THR A 168 -3.72 15.75 -2.33
CA THR A 168 -3.19 17.00 -1.78
C THR A 168 -2.01 16.68 -0.88
N LEU A 169 -0.81 17.04 -1.32
CA LEU A 169 0.45 16.80 -0.62
C LEU A 169 0.71 17.92 0.41
N SER A 170 1.18 17.51 1.58
CA SER A 170 1.75 18.38 2.61
C SER A 170 3.24 18.12 2.77
N PHE A 171 3.95 19.15 3.22
CA PHE A 171 5.40 19.15 3.29
C PHE A 171 5.89 19.48 4.70
N SER A 172 7.09 19.03 5.02
CA SER A 172 7.84 19.45 6.21
C SER A 172 9.22 19.90 5.77
N TYR A 173 9.66 21.06 6.25
CA TYR A 173 10.98 21.56 5.93
C TYR A 173 12.02 21.02 6.92
N HIS A 174 13.12 20.52 6.37
CA HIS A 174 14.26 20.07 7.15
C HIS A 174 15.49 20.90 6.80
N LYS A 175 16.14 21.42 7.85
CA LYS A 175 17.38 22.18 7.74
C LYS A 175 18.56 21.26 7.37
N ALA A 176 19.71 21.85 7.04
CA ALA A 176 20.92 21.12 6.68
C ALA A 176 21.45 20.23 7.84
N ASP A 177 21.14 20.59 9.08
CA ASP A 177 21.43 19.79 10.29
C ASP A 177 20.46 18.61 10.49
N GLY A 178 19.45 18.47 9.62
CA GLY A 178 18.38 17.46 9.69
C GLY A 178 17.21 17.84 10.60
N ALA A 179 17.31 18.92 11.37
CA ALA A 179 16.23 19.34 12.26
C ALA A 179 15.03 19.86 11.46
N SER A 180 13.83 19.44 11.87
CA SER A 180 12.59 20.05 11.37
C SER A 180 12.54 21.52 11.77
N PHE A 181 12.07 22.37 10.85
CA PHE A 181 11.87 23.77 11.13
C PHE A 181 10.50 24.20 10.64
N TRP A 182 9.94 25.20 11.31
CA TRP A 182 8.64 25.77 11.01
C TRP A 182 8.68 27.28 11.19
N ASN A 183 8.08 28.03 10.26
CA ASN A 183 7.94 29.48 10.36
C ASN A 183 6.55 29.91 9.88
N SER A 184 5.71 30.36 10.81
CA SER A 184 4.35 30.80 10.50
C SER A 184 4.27 32.11 9.69
N ALA A 185 5.35 32.89 9.63
CA ALA A 185 5.40 34.09 8.80
C ALA A 185 5.78 33.79 7.34
N ASP A 186 6.26 32.58 7.03
CA ASP A 186 6.66 32.17 5.69
C ASP A 186 5.58 31.25 5.08
N PRO A 187 4.84 31.71 4.05
CA PRO A 187 3.71 30.96 3.49
C PRO A 187 4.11 29.63 2.84
N ARG A 188 5.41 29.39 2.59
CA ARG A 188 5.88 28.10 2.07
C ARG A 188 5.62 26.95 3.04
N PHE A 189 5.64 27.23 4.34
CA PHE A 189 5.46 26.21 5.38
C PHE A 189 4.01 25.68 5.43
N ASP A 190 3.03 26.52 5.07
CA ASP A 190 1.62 26.12 5.00
C ASP A 190 1.18 25.65 3.60
N LYS A 191 2.07 25.70 2.60
CA LYS A 191 1.73 25.39 1.21
C LYS A 191 1.34 23.93 1.07
N LYS A 192 0.18 23.70 0.46
CA LYS A 192 -0.30 22.37 0.03
C LYS A 192 -0.35 22.32 -1.48
N VAL A 193 -0.02 21.17 -2.05
CA VAL A 193 0.08 21.01 -3.50
C VAL A 193 -0.84 19.89 -3.95
N THR A 194 -1.78 20.20 -4.84
CA THR A 194 -2.61 19.18 -5.47
C THR A 194 -1.87 18.58 -6.65
N VAL A 195 -1.69 17.26 -6.63
CA VAL A 195 -1.03 16.49 -7.69
C VAL A 195 -2.03 15.51 -8.30
N THR A 196 -1.91 15.30 -9.60
CA THR A 196 -2.59 14.20 -10.30
C THR A 196 -1.55 13.17 -10.72
N LEU A 197 -1.76 11.93 -10.28
CA LEU A 197 -0.95 10.78 -10.64
C LEU A 197 -1.73 9.93 -11.64
N ASN A 198 -1.04 9.51 -12.69
CA ASN A 198 -1.59 8.63 -13.69
C ASN A 198 -1.09 7.21 -13.47
N ARG A 199 -1.99 6.25 -13.62
CA ARG A 199 -1.66 4.84 -13.53
C ARG A 199 -0.66 4.47 -14.62
N GLN A 200 0.38 3.74 -14.23
CA GLN A 200 1.36 3.20 -15.16
C GLN A 200 0.94 1.79 -15.59
N LYS A 201 1.09 1.48 -16.87
CA LYS A 201 0.93 0.11 -17.37
C LYS A 201 2.14 -0.69 -16.89
N GLN A 202 1.89 -1.86 -16.29
CA GLN A 202 2.91 -2.87 -16.02
C GLN A 202 3.38 -3.51 -17.33
#